data_AF-A0A382UPD5-F1
#
_entry.id   AF-A0A382UPD5-F1
#
_cell.length_a   1.000
_cell.length_b   1.000
_cell.length_c   1.000
_cell.angle_alpha   90.00
_cell.angle_beta   90.00
_cell.angle_gamma   90.00
#
_symmetry.space_group_name_H-M   'P 1'
#
loop_
_entity.id
_entity.type
_entity.pdbx_description
1 polymer ?
#
loop_
_entity_poly.entity_id
_entity_poly.type
_entity_poly.pdbx_seq_one_letter_code
_entity_poly.pdbx_strand_id
1 'polypeptide(L)'
;GVYQFAEDGEIETVIADQLVDPLAYRLDPDRPVFAAGPGWASYPEFPALQGHAITASDFTVKPSAVHLLTLAEYQFQRGETVDAKSALPNYVRDRVTET
;
A
#
# COMPACT_ATOMS: atom_id res chain seq x y z
N GLY A 1 -1.61 0.08 2.44
CA GLY A 1 -2.45 -1.01 1.93
C GLY A 1 -1.65 -2.29 1.87
N VAL A 2 -2.32 -3.39 1.55
CA VAL A 2 -1.71 -4.67 1.16
C VAL A 2 -2.24 -5.02 -0.22
N TYR A 3 -1.33 -5.36 -1.13
CA TYR A 3 -1.61 -5.58 -2.54
C TYR A 3 -1.05 -6.92 -2.99
N GLN A 4 -1.68 -7.52 -4.00
CA GLN A 4 -1.21 -8.76 -4.62
C GLN A 4 -1.31 -8.66 -6.13
N PHE A 5 -0.42 -9.33 -6.85
CA PHE A 5 -0.57 -9.50 -8.29
C PHE A 5 -1.60 -10.61 -8.58
N ALA A 6 -2.53 -10.33 -9.49
CA ALA A 6 -3.39 -11.33 -10.11
C ALA A 6 -2.64 -12.09 -11.21
N GLU A 7 -3.24 -13.19 -11.70
CA GLU A 7 -2.61 -14.07 -12.72
C GLU A 7 -2.36 -13.36 -14.06
N ASP A 8 -3.15 -12.33 -14.38
CA ASP A 8 -3.03 -11.52 -15.60
C ASP A 8 -2.07 -10.33 -15.46
N GLY A 9 -1.45 -10.18 -14.29
CA GLY A 9 -0.55 -9.07 -13.99
C GLY A 9 -1.27 -7.81 -13.45
N GLU A 10 -2.59 -7.84 -13.27
CA GLU A 10 -3.29 -6.80 -12.52
C GLU A 10 -2.86 -6.79 -11.05
N ILE A 11 -3.08 -5.66 -10.38
CA ILE A 11 -2.83 -5.54 -8.94
C ILE A 11 -4.16 -5.41 -8.23
N GLU A 12 -4.43 -6.38 -7.37
CA GLU A 12 -5.60 -6.39 -6.51
C GLU A 12 -5.28 -5.77 -5.15
N THR A 13 -6.22 -4.95 -4.66
CA THR A 13 -6.16 -4.42 -3.30
C THR A 13 -6.74 -5.47 -2.35
N VAL A 14 -5.89 -6.03 -1.49
CA VAL A 14 -6.30 -6.98 -0.45
C VAL A 14 -6.78 -6.23 0.80
N ILE A 15 -6.00 -5.22 1.20
CA ILE A 15 -6.34 -4.32 2.30
C ILE A 15 -6.16 -2.91 1.77
N ALA A 16 -7.23 -2.10 1.84
CA ALA A 16 -7.19 -0.71 1.41
C ALA A 16 -6.12 0.10 2.15
N ASP A 17 -5.67 1.21 1.54
CA ASP A 17 -4.80 2.16 2.21
C ASP A 17 -5.50 2.76 3.44
N GLN A 18 -4.79 2.81 4.55
CA GLN A 18 -5.29 3.29 5.84
C GLN A 18 -4.14 3.90 6.65
N LEU A 19 -4.48 4.91 7.45
CA LEU A 19 -3.62 5.37 8.53
C LEU A 19 -3.87 4.48 9.75
N VAL A 20 -2.80 3.90 10.30
CA VAL A 20 -2.89 2.98 11.43
C VAL A 20 -2.01 3.44 12.58
N ASP A 21 -2.35 3.02 13.79
CA ASP A 21 -1.43 3.06 14.93
C ASP A 21 -0.46 1.88 14.84
N PRO A 22 0.85 2.10 14.64
CA PRO A 22 1.84 1.02 14.53
C PRO A 22 1.92 0.12 15.76
N LEU A 23 1.55 0.61 16.95
CA LEU A 23 1.60 -0.19 18.18
C LEU A 23 0.38 -1.10 18.33
N ALA A 24 -0.76 -0.69 17.78
CA ALA A 24 -2.02 -1.44 17.86
C ALA A 24 -2.29 -2.32 16.62
N TYR A 25 -1.78 -1.94 15.45
CA TYR A 25 -2.06 -2.63 14.20
C TYR A 25 -1.35 -3.98 14.09
N ARG A 26 -2.08 -5.00 13.64
CA ARG A 26 -1.55 -6.35 13.39
C ARG A 26 -1.98 -6.82 12.00
N LEU A 27 -1.01 -7.34 11.26
CA LEU A 27 -1.28 -8.09 10.04
C LEU A 27 -1.93 -9.44 10.36
N ASP A 28 -2.69 -9.95 9.39
CA ASP A 28 -3.22 -11.30 9.42
C ASP A 28 -2.05 -12.30 9.33
N PRO A 29 -1.82 -13.15 10.36
CA PRO A 29 -0.72 -14.11 10.37
C PRO A 29 -0.81 -15.15 9.25
N ASP A 30 -2.02 -15.46 8.76
CA ASP A 30 -2.24 -16.42 7.68
C ASP A 30 -2.02 -15.80 6.29
N ARG A 31 -1.64 -14.51 6.25
CA ARG A 31 -1.33 -13.76 5.04
C ARG A 31 0.13 -13.30 5.06
N PRO A 32 1.08 -14.14 4.61
CA PRO A 32 2.47 -13.72 4.51
C PRO A 32 2.63 -12.56 3.52
N VAL A 33 3.36 -11.52 3.92
CA VAL A 33 3.59 -10.32 3.11
C VAL A 33 5.07 -9.97 3.00
N PHE A 34 5.41 -9.31 1.89
CA PHE A 34 6.65 -8.55 1.76
C PHE A 34 6.42 -7.12 2.28
N ALA A 35 7.16 -6.72 3.32
CA ALA A 35 7.04 -5.39 3.91
C ALA A 35 7.96 -4.38 3.22
N ALA A 36 7.37 -3.39 2.54
CA ALA A 36 8.08 -2.38 1.76
C ALA A 36 7.93 -0.98 2.36
N GLY A 37 9.03 -0.24 2.46
CA GLY A 37 9.04 1.22 2.66
C GLY A 37 9.54 1.71 4.01
N PRO A 38 9.92 3.01 4.10
CA PRO A 38 10.60 3.58 5.26
C PRO A 38 9.73 3.75 6.51
N GLY A 39 8.40 3.65 6.37
CA GLY A 39 7.49 3.72 7.52
C GLY A 39 7.76 2.60 8.54
N TRP A 40 8.17 1.42 8.08
CA TRP A 40 8.54 0.30 8.95
C TRP A 40 9.77 0.57 9.82
N ALA A 41 10.78 1.25 9.28
CA ALA A 41 11.99 1.60 10.02
C ALA A 41 11.80 2.82 10.95
N SER A 42 10.74 3.59 10.74
CA SER A 42 10.41 4.75 11.58
C SER A 42 9.82 4.35 12.94
N TYR A 43 9.31 3.11 13.04
CA TYR A 43 8.78 2.50 14.26
C TYR A 43 9.47 1.14 14.47
N PRO A 44 10.66 1.09 15.09
CA PRO A 44 11.48 -0.13 15.13
C PRO A 44 10.80 -1.35 15.77
N GLU A 45 9.87 -1.14 16.69
CA GLU A 45 9.04 -2.17 17.30
C GLU A 45 7.98 -2.74 16.35
N PHE A 46 7.54 -1.97 15.35
CA PHE A 46 6.40 -2.32 14.50
C PHE A 46 6.60 -3.61 13.71
N PRO A 47 7.75 -3.86 13.03
CA PRO A 47 8.01 -5.14 12.37
C PRO A 47 7.98 -6.33 13.33
N ALA A 48 8.55 -6.18 14.53
CA ALA A 48 8.59 -7.27 15.52
C ALA A 48 7.18 -7.64 16.02
N LEU A 49 6.28 -6.65 16.11
CA LEU A 49 4.87 -6.87 16.49
C LEU A 49 4.08 -7.67 15.44
N GLN A 50 4.56 -7.79 14.21
CA GLN A 50 3.87 -8.54 13.15
C GLN A 50 4.18 -10.05 13.14
N GLY A 51 5.14 -10.50 13.95
CA GLY A 51 5.51 -11.91 14.04
C GLY A 51 5.88 -12.50 12.68
N HIS A 52 5.31 -13.66 12.34
CA HIS A 52 5.60 -14.39 11.10
C HIS A 52 4.82 -13.88 9.87
N ALA A 53 3.97 -12.86 10.01
CA ALA A 53 3.25 -12.30 8.87
C ALA A 53 4.20 -11.62 7.87
N ILE A 54 5.32 -11.05 8.34
CA ILE A 54 6.36 -10.50 7.46
C ILE A 54 7.34 -11.61 7.11
N THR A 55 7.35 -12.04 5.85
CA THR A 55 8.25 -13.10 5.38
C THR A 55 9.54 -12.57 4.76
N ALA A 56 9.51 -11.33 4.27
CA ALA A 56 10.65 -10.60 3.75
C ALA A 56 10.39 -9.09 3.81
N SER A 57 11.44 -8.28 3.70
CA SER A 57 11.31 -6.83 3.80
C SER A 57 12.39 -6.07 3.03
N ASP A 58 12.00 -4.90 2.53
CA ASP A 58 12.92 -3.82 2.19
C ASP A 58 12.34 -2.51 2.75
N PHE A 59 12.89 -2.07 3.88
CA PHE A 59 12.45 -0.84 4.54
C PHE A 59 13.07 0.43 3.94
N THR A 60 13.90 0.30 2.90
CA THR A 60 14.57 1.44 2.26
C THR A 60 13.90 1.86 0.96
N VAL A 61 13.12 0.96 0.35
CA VAL A 61 12.46 1.19 -0.94
C VAL A 61 11.57 2.43 -0.91
N LYS A 62 11.61 3.18 -2.01
CA LYS A 62 10.78 4.37 -2.23
C LYS A 62 10.00 4.21 -3.53
N PRO A 63 8.85 4.90 -3.68
CA PRO A 63 8.16 4.97 -4.96
C PRO A 63 9.09 5.46 -6.07
N SER A 64 9.00 4.83 -7.24
CA SER A 64 9.80 5.16 -8.43
C SER A 64 8.89 5.56 -9.57
N ALA A 65 9.24 6.62 -10.30
CA ALA A 65 8.50 7.03 -11.49
C ALA A 65 8.45 5.93 -12.55
N VAL A 66 9.47 5.08 -12.65
CA VAL A 66 9.50 3.95 -13.59
C VAL A 66 8.41 2.93 -13.24
N HIS A 67 8.27 2.58 -11.96
CA HIS A 67 7.22 1.66 -11.53
C HIS A 67 5.83 2.31 -11.61
N LEU A 68 5.71 3.60 -11.32
CA LEU A 68 4.45 4.34 -11.50
C LEU A 68 4.01 4.35 -12.96
N LEU A 69 4.94 4.50 -13.91
CA LEU A 69 4.63 4.48 -15.34
C LEU A 69 4.04 3.12 -15.75
N THR A 70 4.60 2.01 -15.27
CA THR A 70 4.05 0.66 -15.51
C THR A 70 2.60 0.55 -15.03
N LEU A 71 2.28 1.07 -13.84
CA LEU A 71 0.90 1.07 -13.34
C LEU A 71 -0.02 1.95 -14.22
N ALA A 72 0.48 3.13 -14.61
CA ALA A 72 -0.26 4.07 -15.43
C ALA A 72 -0.54 3.54 -16.85
N GLU A 73 0.35 2.74 -17.42
CA GLU A 73 0.15 2.10 -18.73
C GLU A 73 -1.08 1.18 -18.73
N TYR A 74 -1.23 0.34 -17.71
CA TYR A 74 -2.41 -0.53 -17.56
C TYR A 74 -3.70 0.28 -17.39
N GLN A 75 -3.68 1.29 -16.51
CA GLN A 75 -4.84 2.18 -16.28
C GLN A 75 -5.22 2.96 -17.54
N PHE A 76 -4.23 3.41 -18.31
CA PHE A 76 -4.45 4.11 -19.57
C PHE A 76 -5.11 3.21 -20.62
N GLN A 77 -4.63 1.97 -20.77
CA GLN A 77 -5.21 0.98 -21.68
C GLN A 77 -6.67 0.64 -21.32
N ARG A 78 -7.01 0.66 -20.03
CA ARG A 78 -8.37 0.45 -19.50
C ARG A 78 -9.26 1.70 -19.57
N GLY A 79 -8.73 2.84 -19.99
CA GLY A 79 -9.49 4.09 -20.08
C GLY A 79 -9.77 4.75 -18.73
N GLU A 80 -8.98 4.47 -17.70
CA GLU A 80 -9.16 4.95 -16.32
C GLU A 80 -8.54 6.32 -16.06
N THR A 81 -8.35 7.10 -17.12
CA THR A 81 -7.80 8.46 -16.98
C THR A 81 -8.85 9.43 -16.45
N VAL A 82 -8.38 10.51 -15.84
CA VAL A 82 -9.23 11.59 -15.32
C VAL A 82 -8.88 12.92 -15.97
N ASP A 83 -9.83 13.86 -15.98
CA ASP A 83 -9.55 15.25 -16.33
C ASP A 83 -8.49 15.83 -15.37
N ALA A 84 -7.61 16.67 -15.88
CA ALA A 84 -6.54 17.30 -15.10
C ALA A 84 -7.03 17.97 -13.81
N LYS A 85 -8.22 18.59 -13.80
CA LYS A 85 -8.80 19.23 -12.60
C LYS A 85 -9.29 18.23 -11.54
N SER A 86 -9.43 16.96 -11.93
CA SER A 86 -9.92 15.87 -11.07
C SER A 86 -8.78 15.02 -10.51
N ALA A 87 -7.52 15.32 -10.85
CA ALA A 87 -6.34 14.69 -10.28
C ALA A 87 -6.10 15.23 -8.84
N LEU A 88 -6.85 14.67 -7.89
CA LEU A 88 -6.81 15.05 -6.48
C LEU A 88 -5.88 14.13 -5.67
N PRO A 89 -5.30 14.62 -4.56
CA PRO A 89 -4.50 13.78 -3.66
C PRO A 89 -5.37 12.76 -2.91
N ASN A 90 -4.82 11.58 -2.63
CA ASN A 90 -5.44 10.60 -1.73
C ASN A 90 -5.37 11.10 -0.29
N TYR A 91 -6.53 11.23 0.37
CA TYR A 91 -6.63 11.63 1.78
C TYR A 91 -6.92 10.41 2.66
N VAL A 92 -5.92 9.98 3.44
CA VAL A 92 -5.97 8.73 4.24
C VAL A 92 -6.21 8.94 5.74
N ARG A 93 -6.36 10.18 6.20
CA ARG A 93 -6.84 10.47 7.56
C ARG A 93 -8.34 10.27 7.58
N ASP A 94 -8.85 9.69 8.66
CA ASP A 94 -10.28 9.54 8.88
C ASP A 94 -11.01 10.83 8.48
N ARG A 95 -12.08 10.65 7.71
CA ARG A 95 -13.06 11.70 7.49
C ARG A 95 -13.59 12.06 8.87
N VAL A 96 -13.21 13.22 9.39
CA VAL A 96 -13.73 13.82 10.63
C VAL A 96 -15.26 14.08 10.54
N THR A 97 -15.90 13.71 9.44
CA THR A 97 -17.30 13.94 9.15
C THR A 97 -17.90 12.75 8.39
N GLU A 98 -18.16 11.64 9.08
CA GLU A 98 -19.32 10.82 8.76
C GLU A 98 -20.10 10.60 10.06
N THR A 99 -21.37 11.02 10.01
CA THR A 99 -22.30 11.30 11.11
C THR A 99 -22.81 10.05 11.80
#